data_AF-A0A2T3HWH6-F1
#
_entry.id   AF-A0A2T3HWH6-F1
#
_cell.length_a   1.000
_cell.length_b   1.000
_cell.length_c   1.000
_cell.angle_alpha   90.00
_cell.angle_beta   90.00
_cell.angle_gamma   90.00
#
_symmetry.space_group_name_H-M   'P 1'
#
loop_
_entity.id
_entity.type
_entity.pdbx_description
1 polymer ?
#
loop_
_entity_poly.entity_id
_entity_poly.type
_entity_poly.pdbx_seq_one_letter_code
_entity_poly.pdbx_strand_id
1 'polypeptide(L)'
;MEMTPNTTYYVMLPKRYLSRYVLTYELLPLEYCFDVNGQKVFDRSTVHSLINQGKVGDKNVVVGLTQHLGGSYLPYSNISNIGFADQDSLNMFVERSYENYDSRNIECYALTSGNEPSELAIDIVEPSVIDKHTFTLKMALNDAIVAATHSHLLVYPQFATELPNFKGHAEQLLSAILTYYLDDTNQLAIAIAFFKTCSFFNIDAGWQLIEVVENFNKILPSKANSDDVKRWFETAQKIIKNEDVNLIYSDDKNIALRAMILVLLNPEKDNINAMKVSLQEHLGEKVYSLANIFVGARTGYSYLSVEQRNMLEDRTQLQLLNASLYNHASDELTSEPVEQIPTQEQISPDENKFILDQEPWLKSVSPGIFELCAVKPMAGFDLSLEYKPESFFAWRLIDANGTKGMEKLKGQLALNLLLIQGKLPAGVRIEVIQDRGLYITLPLVWAKEADLKNKLQYIIDDLIAIKIAQKSSKLVVN
;
A
#
# COMPACT_ATOMS: atom_id res chain seq x y z
N MET A 1 -3.72 -48.94 11.72
CA MET A 1 -4.27 -47.73 11.10
C MET A 1 -3.06 -46.99 10.55
N GLU A 2 -2.81 -47.16 9.25
CA GLU A 2 -1.62 -46.63 8.59
C GLU A 2 -1.68 -45.10 8.61
N MET A 3 -0.64 -44.47 9.19
CA MET A 3 -0.41 -43.04 9.08
C MET A 3 -0.06 -42.76 7.62
N THR A 4 -0.97 -42.18 6.87
CA THR A 4 -0.67 -41.57 5.57
C THR A 4 0.48 -40.56 5.76
N PRO A 5 1.54 -40.60 4.94
CA PRO A 5 2.60 -39.59 5.03
C PRO A 5 1.97 -38.22 4.76
N ASN A 6 2.08 -37.28 5.69
CA ASN A 6 1.64 -35.90 5.48
C ASN A 6 2.41 -35.34 4.28
N THR A 7 1.76 -35.27 3.12
CA THR A 7 2.31 -34.64 1.93
C THR A 7 2.60 -33.18 2.26
N THR A 8 3.88 -32.85 2.43
CA THR A 8 4.32 -31.48 2.70
C THR A 8 4.47 -30.76 1.37
N TYR A 9 3.88 -29.57 1.27
CA TYR A 9 3.98 -28.71 0.09
C TYR A 9 4.95 -27.58 0.36
N TYR A 10 5.50 -26.99 -0.69
CA TYR A 10 6.54 -25.98 -0.56
C TYR A 10 6.33 -24.84 -1.55
N VAL A 11 6.77 -23.65 -1.16
CA VAL A 11 6.98 -22.52 -2.05
C VAL A 11 8.41 -22.01 -1.88
N MET A 12 8.94 -21.34 -2.89
CA MET A 12 10.19 -20.60 -2.77
C MET A 12 9.90 -19.12 -3.01
N LEU A 13 10.49 -18.24 -2.21
CA LEU A 13 10.37 -16.79 -2.37
C LEU A 13 11.66 -16.06 -1.97
N PRO A 14 11.86 -14.82 -2.44
CA PRO A 14 12.98 -14.01 -1.98
C PRO A 14 12.90 -13.77 -0.46
N LYS A 15 14.01 -13.92 0.25
CA LYS A 15 14.15 -13.67 1.70
C LYS A 15 13.65 -12.28 2.09
N ARG A 16 13.85 -11.29 1.22
CA ARG A 16 13.34 -9.91 1.41
C ARG A 16 11.81 -9.84 1.43
N TYR A 17 11.12 -10.68 0.66
CA TYR A 17 9.65 -10.70 0.56
C TYR A 17 9.04 -11.44 1.74
N LEU A 18 9.70 -12.51 2.21
CA LEU A 18 9.36 -13.15 3.48
C LEU A 18 9.30 -12.09 4.58
N SER A 19 10.39 -11.34 4.80
CA SER A 19 10.46 -10.38 5.90
C SER A 19 9.52 -9.18 5.75
N ARG A 20 9.36 -8.64 4.53
CA ARG A 20 8.65 -7.37 4.32
C ARG A 20 7.14 -7.54 4.15
N TYR A 21 6.71 -8.68 3.62
CA TYR A 21 5.33 -8.88 3.19
C TYR A 21 4.70 -10.06 3.92
N VAL A 22 5.36 -11.22 3.94
CA VAL A 22 4.75 -12.43 4.51
C VAL A 22 4.62 -12.34 6.02
N LEU A 23 5.74 -12.06 6.71
CA LEU A 23 5.76 -11.94 8.17
C LEU A 23 5.03 -10.67 8.64
N THR A 24 5.21 -9.57 7.90
CA THR A 24 4.59 -8.29 8.23
C THR A 24 3.07 -8.36 8.18
N TYR A 25 2.48 -8.91 7.12
CA TYR A 25 1.02 -8.95 6.96
C TYR A 25 0.38 -10.25 7.48
N GLU A 26 1.17 -11.18 8.03
CA GLU A 26 0.76 -12.57 8.31
C GLU A 26 -0.03 -13.16 7.13
N LEU A 27 0.57 -13.09 5.92
CA LEU A 27 -0.08 -13.49 4.68
C LEU A 27 0.92 -13.89 3.58
N LEU A 28 0.72 -15.03 2.93
CA LEU A 28 1.61 -15.52 1.87
C LEU A 28 0.98 -15.37 0.47
N PRO A 29 1.30 -14.29 -0.27
CA PRO A 29 0.90 -14.12 -1.68
C PRO A 29 1.73 -15.01 -2.63
N LEU A 30 1.07 -15.92 -3.34
CA LEU A 30 1.70 -16.82 -4.31
C LEU A 30 2.28 -16.09 -5.52
N GLU A 31 1.72 -14.94 -5.89
CA GLU A 31 2.25 -14.09 -6.96
C GLU A 31 3.70 -13.62 -6.70
N TYR A 32 4.15 -13.63 -5.44
CA TYR A 32 5.51 -13.22 -5.05
C TYR A 32 6.45 -14.40 -4.81
N CYS A 33 5.98 -15.61 -5.08
CA CYS A 33 6.79 -16.82 -5.04
C CYS A 33 7.43 -17.06 -6.42
N PHE A 34 8.57 -17.74 -6.44
CA PHE A 34 9.18 -18.24 -7.65
C PHE A 34 8.24 -19.23 -8.33
N ASP A 35 8.29 -19.23 -9.65
CA ASP A 35 7.77 -20.33 -10.44
C ASP A 35 8.86 -21.40 -10.56
N VAL A 36 8.57 -22.63 -10.18
CA VAL A 36 9.47 -23.78 -10.32
C VAL A 36 8.75 -24.81 -11.19
N ASN A 37 9.32 -25.10 -12.36
CA ASN A 37 8.72 -26.01 -13.36
C ASN A 37 7.26 -25.66 -13.75
N GLY A 38 6.91 -24.39 -13.83
CA GLY A 38 5.56 -23.92 -14.17
C GLY A 38 4.60 -23.82 -12.98
N GLN A 39 5.06 -24.03 -11.75
CA GLN A 39 4.22 -24.10 -10.55
C GLN A 39 4.77 -23.23 -9.40
N LYS A 40 3.86 -22.58 -8.65
CA LYS A 40 4.20 -21.80 -7.44
C LYS A 40 4.33 -22.65 -6.19
N VAL A 41 3.52 -23.70 -6.11
CA VAL A 41 3.50 -24.66 -5.00
C VAL A 41 3.94 -26.00 -5.55
N PHE A 42 4.93 -26.62 -4.92
CA PHE A 42 5.57 -27.84 -5.41
C PHE A 42 5.86 -28.83 -4.28
N ASP A 43 6.22 -30.05 -4.67
CA ASP A 43 6.39 -31.17 -3.76
C ASP A 43 7.82 -31.29 -3.19
N ARG A 44 7.99 -32.28 -2.30
CA ARG A 44 9.27 -32.57 -1.65
C ARG A 44 10.36 -33.00 -2.64
N SER A 45 10.01 -33.76 -3.68
CA SER A 45 10.97 -34.16 -4.72
C SER A 45 11.56 -32.94 -5.42
N THR A 46 10.71 -31.97 -5.76
CA THR A 46 11.13 -30.72 -6.40
C THR A 46 12.06 -29.91 -5.48
N VAL A 47 11.75 -29.81 -4.18
CA VAL A 47 12.65 -29.19 -3.20
C VAL A 47 13.99 -29.89 -3.11
N HIS A 48 13.99 -31.22 -3.06
CA HIS A 48 15.23 -31.99 -3.00
C HIS A 48 16.12 -31.72 -4.23
N SER A 49 15.51 -31.68 -5.41
CA SER A 49 16.18 -31.33 -6.66
C SER A 49 16.71 -29.89 -6.67
N LEU A 50 15.93 -28.92 -6.19
CA LEU A 50 16.35 -27.52 -6.03
C LEU A 50 17.61 -27.40 -5.17
N ILE A 51 17.64 -28.13 -4.04
CA ILE A 51 18.76 -28.11 -3.09
C ILE A 51 20.00 -28.77 -3.71
N ASN A 52 19.87 -29.99 -4.25
CA ASN A 52 21.02 -30.74 -4.78
C ASN A 52 21.64 -30.07 -6.02
N GLN A 53 20.87 -29.29 -6.76
CA GLN A 53 21.36 -28.49 -7.89
C GLN A 53 21.88 -27.10 -7.49
N GLY A 54 21.91 -26.78 -6.19
CA GLY A 54 22.41 -25.49 -5.67
C GLY A 54 21.58 -24.30 -6.12
N LYS A 55 20.27 -24.49 -6.35
CA LYS A 55 19.35 -23.43 -6.82
C LYS A 55 18.74 -22.59 -5.70
N VAL A 56 18.84 -23.05 -4.46
CA VAL A 56 18.47 -22.28 -3.27
C VAL A 56 19.74 -21.58 -2.75
N GLY A 57 19.85 -20.28 -2.98
CA GLY A 57 20.95 -19.46 -2.46
C GLY A 57 20.50 -18.47 -1.39
N ASP A 58 21.43 -17.70 -0.82
CA ASP A 58 21.26 -16.82 0.36
C ASP A 58 20.13 -15.78 0.24
N LYS A 59 19.75 -15.45 -0.99
CA LYS A 59 18.70 -14.47 -1.29
C LYS A 59 17.29 -15.06 -1.23
N ASN A 60 17.16 -16.38 -1.18
CA ASN A 60 15.91 -17.10 -1.31
C ASN A 60 15.69 -17.99 -0.09
N VAL A 61 14.43 -18.30 0.18
CA VAL A 61 14.02 -19.23 1.24
C VAL A 61 12.99 -20.18 0.68
N VAL A 62 12.98 -21.40 1.20
CA VAL A 62 11.94 -22.40 0.94
C VAL A 62 11.00 -22.41 2.13
N VAL A 63 9.70 -22.30 1.90
CA VAL A 63 8.68 -22.29 2.96
C VAL A 63 7.86 -23.55 2.83
N GLY A 64 7.86 -24.37 3.87
CA GLY A 64 7.00 -25.53 4.01
C GLY A 64 5.58 -25.12 4.38
N LEU A 65 4.62 -25.82 3.78
CA LEU A 65 3.20 -25.62 3.98
C LEU A 65 2.58 -26.89 4.57
N THR A 66 1.66 -26.70 5.53
CA THR A 66 0.94 -27.82 6.17
C THR A 66 0.00 -28.53 5.20
N GLN A 67 -0.56 -27.80 4.23
CA GLN A 67 -1.50 -28.31 3.24
C GLN A 67 -1.49 -27.46 1.96
N HIS A 68 -1.92 -28.05 0.85
CA HIS A 68 -2.13 -27.36 -0.41
C HIS A 68 -3.51 -26.70 -0.40
N LEU A 69 -3.54 -25.40 -0.15
CA LEU A 69 -4.76 -24.60 -0.17
C LEU A 69 -4.96 -23.97 -1.55
N GLY A 70 -6.22 -23.83 -1.96
CA GLY A 70 -6.58 -23.02 -3.12
C GLY A 70 -6.50 -21.51 -2.82
N GLY A 71 -6.44 -20.70 -3.87
CA GLY A 71 -6.36 -19.24 -3.79
C GLY A 71 -4.96 -18.67 -4.06
N SER A 72 -4.89 -17.37 -4.31
CA SER A 72 -3.64 -16.66 -4.60
C SER A 72 -2.93 -16.19 -3.32
N TYR A 73 -3.66 -16.15 -2.20
CA TYR A 73 -3.16 -15.73 -0.90
C TYR A 73 -3.34 -16.85 0.12
N LEU A 74 -2.25 -17.32 0.69
CA LEU A 74 -2.28 -18.38 1.69
C LEU A 74 -2.21 -17.79 3.11
N PRO A 75 -2.96 -18.37 4.07
CA PRO A 75 -2.95 -17.92 5.45
C PRO A 75 -1.62 -18.24 6.11
N TYR A 76 -1.18 -17.37 7.02
CA TYR A 76 0.06 -17.55 7.76
C TYR A 76 0.12 -18.86 8.56
N SER A 77 -1.02 -19.26 9.14
CA SER A 77 -1.17 -20.53 9.85
C SER A 77 -0.91 -21.77 8.99
N ASN A 78 -0.86 -21.63 7.66
CA ASN A 78 -0.47 -22.73 6.77
C ASN A 78 1.05 -22.90 6.66
N ILE A 79 1.86 -21.96 7.14
CA ILE A 79 3.32 -22.06 7.13
C ILE A 79 3.76 -22.99 8.25
N SER A 80 4.40 -24.11 7.91
CA SER A 80 4.94 -25.05 8.89
C SER A 80 6.38 -24.75 9.28
N ASN A 81 7.23 -24.46 8.28
CA ASN A 81 8.65 -24.27 8.49
C ASN A 81 9.30 -23.42 7.39
N ILE A 82 10.50 -22.90 7.67
CA ILE A 82 11.26 -22.04 6.74
C ILE A 82 12.70 -22.57 6.64
N GLY A 83 13.07 -23.03 5.45
CA GLY A 83 14.39 -23.49 5.09
C GLY A 83 15.26 -22.38 4.48
N PHE A 84 16.46 -22.21 5.01
CA PHE A 84 17.50 -21.28 4.51
C PHE A 84 18.60 -22.05 3.79
N ALA A 85 19.28 -21.41 2.84
CA ALA A 85 20.33 -22.06 2.04
C ALA A 85 21.44 -22.69 2.91
N ASP A 86 21.82 -22.01 3.99
CA ASP A 86 22.85 -22.45 4.93
C ASP A 86 22.63 -21.89 6.35
N GLN A 87 23.51 -22.28 7.27
CA GLN A 87 23.44 -21.86 8.67
C GLN A 87 23.72 -20.36 8.86
N ASP A 88 24.60 -19.77 8.05
CA ASP A 88 24.92 -18.34 8.14
C ASP A 88 23.72 -17.49 7.73
N SER A 89 23.04 -17.88 6.66
CA SER A 89 21.80 -17.27 6.18
C SER A 89 20.67 -17.36 7.22
N LEU A 90 20.56 -18.48 7.93
CA LEU A 90 19.62 -18.65 9.04
C LEU A 90 19.99 -17.72 10.21
N ASN A 91 21.24 -17.73 10.66
CA ASN A 91 21.71 -16.90 11.78
C ASN A 91 21.47 -15.41 11.50
N MET A 92 21.83 -14.93 10.30
CA MET A 92 21.59 -13.54 9.89
C MET A 92 20.10 -13.16 9.87
N PHE A 93 19.20 -14.13 9.64
CA PHE A 93 17.76 -13.87 9.69
C PHE A 93 17.26 -13.76 11.14
N VAL A 94 17.70 -14.66 12.01
CA VAL A 94 17.32 -14.69 13.43
C VAL A 94 17.87 -13.48 14.19
N GLU A 95 19.12 -13.09 13.93
CA GLU A 95 19.78 -11.95 14.57
C GLU A 95 19.19 -10.59 14.19
N ARG A 96 18.50 -10.50 13.05
CA ARG A 96 17.98 -9.23 12.54
C ARG A 96 16.82 -8.63 13.34
N SER A 97 16.24 -9.38 14.29
CA SER A 97 15.14 -9.01 15.19
C SER A 97 14.05 -8.15 14.54
N TYR A 98 12.92 -8.75 14.18
CA TYR A 98 11.80 -8.02 13.57
C TYR A 98 10.80 -7.59 14.66
N GLU A 99 10.43 -6.32 14.68
CA GLU A 99 9.49 -5.76 15.67
C GLU A 99 8.10 -6.42 15.62
N ASN A 100 7.70 -6.88 14.43
CA ASN A 100 6.39 -7.44 14.15
C ASN A 100 6.39 -8.99 14.00
N TYR A 101 7.54 -9.64 14.14
CA TYR A 101 7.65 -11.10 14.04
C TYR A 101 8.66 -11.72 15.02
N ASP A 102 8.26 -12.81 15.68
CA ASP A 102 9.13 -13.64 16.52
C ASP A 102 9.53 -14.92 15.79
N SER A 103 10.84 -15.05 15.51
CA SER A 103 11.41 -16.23 14.85
C SER A 103 11.24 -17.53 15.62
N ARG A 104 10.83 -17.49 16.89
CA ARG A 104 10.56 -18.70 17.71
C ARG A 104 9.22 -19.36 17.38
N ASN A 105 8.32 -18.67 16.69
CA ASN A 105 6.97 -19.18 16.41
C ASN A 105 6.90 -20.09 15.17
N ILE A 106 7.92 -20.11 14.33
CA ILE A 106 8.01 -21.00 13.16
C ILE A 106 9.34 -21.73 13.18
N GLU A 107 9.30 -23.02 12.90
CA GLU A 107 10.50 -23.85 12.76
C GLU A 107 11.37 -23.32 11.60
N CYS A 108 12.56 -22.81 11.91
CA CYS A 108 13.53 -22.33 10.94
C CYS A 108 14.76 -23.25 10.94
N TYR A 109 15.25 -23.64 9.76
CA TYR A 109 16.37 -24.57 9.64
C TYR A 109 17.25 -24.26 8.42
N ALA A 110 18.51 -24.71 8.46
CA ALA A 110 19.41 -24.69 7.32
C ALA A 110 19.18 -25.94 6.46
N LEU A 111 19.09 -25.75 5.15
CA LEU A 111 18.92 -26.83 4.18
C LEU A 111 20.25 -27.57 4.03
N THR A 112 20.21 -28.89 4.16
CA THR A 112 21.37 -29.76 3.93
C THR A 112 21.27 -30.39 2.55
N SER A 113 22.31 -30.23 1.73
CA SER A 113 22.42 -30.94 0.45
C SER A 113 22.43 -32.45 0.68
N GLY A 114 21.58 -33.16 -0.06
CA GLY A 114 21.63 -34.61 -0.09
C GLY A 114 22.84 -35.09 -0.90
N ASN A 115 23.44 -36.20 -0.49
CA ASN A 115 24.51 -36.84 -1.27
C ASN A 115 23.98 -37.57 -2.52
N GLU A 116 22.66 -37.62 -2.71
CA GLU A 116 22.04 -38.33 -3.83
C GLU A 116 21.88 -37.40 -5.05
N PRO A 117 22.39 -37.77 -6.23
CA PRO A 117 22.19 -36.99 -7.44
C PRO A 117 20.71 -36.96 -7.82
N SER A 118 20.18 -35.78 -8.11
CA SER A 118 18.81 -35.60 -8.59
C SER A 118 18.76 -35.63 -10.12
N GLU A 119 17.90 -36.47 -10.69
CA GLU A 119 17.66 -36.55 -12.15
C GLU A 119 16.62 -35.55 -12.67
N LEU A 120 15.79 -34.98 -11.79
CA LEU A 120 14.72 -34.06 -12.20
C LEU A 120 15.29 -32.70 -12.61
N ALA A 121 15.07 -32.29 -13.85
CA ALA A 121 15.44 -30.96 -14.34
C ALA A 121 14.60 -29.88 -13.64
N ILE A 122 15.27 -28.80 -13.22
CA ILE A 122 14.64 -27.67 -12.53
C ILE A 122 14.80 -26.40 -13.35
N ASP A 123 13.67 -25.85 -13.78
CA ASP A 123 13.54 -24.51 -14.32
C ASP A 123 12.92 -23.57 -13.28
N ILE A 124 13.42 -22.34 -13.21
CA ILE A 124 13.05 -21.36 -12.18
C ILE A 124 12.83 -20.01 -12.84
N VAL A 125 11.65 -19.43 -12.60
CA VAL A 125 11.35 -18.04 -12.98
C VAL A 125 11.13 -17.21 -11.72
N GLU A 126 11.90 -16.11 -11.61
CA GLU A 126 11.78 -15.19 -10.48
C GLU A 126 10.44 -14.44 -10.52
N PRO A 127 9.84 -14.12 -9.36
CA PRO A 127 8.68 -13.25 -9.31
C PRO A 127 9.05 -11.82 -9.74
N SER A 128 8.07 -11.10 -10.30
CA SER A 128 8.21 -9.67 -10.62
C SER A 128 8.62 -8.85 -9.39
N VAL A 129 9.35 -7.76 -9.65
CA VAL A 129 9.71 -6.82 -8.59
C VAL A 129 8.44 -6.14 -8.07
N ILE A 130 8.25 -6.19 -6.75
CA ILE A 130 7.09 -5.58 -6.10
C ILE A 130 7.32 -4.07 -6.00
N ASP A 131 6.43 -3.29 -6.61
CA ASP A 131 6.34 -1.87 -6.34
C ASP A 131 5.73 -1.65 -4.95
N LYS A 132 6.52 -1.07 -4.03
CA LYS A 132 6.11 -0.91 -2.62
C LYS A 132 4.82 -0.08 -2.52
N HIS A 133 4.69 0.98 -3.30
CA HIS A 133 3.55 1.89 -3.21
C HIS A 133 2.25 1.20 -3.65
N THR A 134 2.26 0.57 -4.81
CA THR A 134 1.13 -0.19 -5.35
C THR A 134 0.73 -1.33 -4.42
N PHE A 135 1.71 -2.05 -3.88
CA PHE A 135 1.44 -3.09 -2.89
C PHE A 135 0.78 -2.53 -1.64
N THR A 136 1.33 -1.47 -1.06
CA THR A 136 0.79 -0.84 0.16
C THR A 136 -0.65 -0.38 -0.06
N LEU A 137 -0.95 0.25 -1.21
CA LEU A 137 -2.31 0.66 -1.57
C LEU A 137 -3.27 -0.53 -1.71
N LYS A 138 -2.82 -1.62 -2.36
CA LYS A 138 -3.61 -2.84 -2.53
C LYS A 138 -3.94 -3.50 -1.19
N MET A 139 -3.01 -3.47 -0.24
CA MET A 139 -3.18 -4.13 1.06
C MET A 139 -3.92 -3.29 2.09
N ALA A 140 -3.86 -1.95 1.98
CA ALA A 140 -4.22 -1.02 3.05
C ALA A 140 -5.60 -1.25 3.68
N LEU A 141 -6.65 -1.41 2.88
CA LEU A 141 -8.01 -1.56 3.40
C LEU A 141 -8.18 -2.87 4.17
N ASN A 142 -7.75 -3.99 3.60
CA ASN A 142 -7.89 -5.30 4.23
C ASN A 142 -6.98 -5.40 5.47
N ASP A 143 -5.76 -4.85 5.43
CA ASP A 143 -4.86 -4.78 6.57
C ASP A 143 -5.45 -3.92 7.72
N ALA A 144 -6.12 -2.82 7.39
CA ALA A 144 -6.88 -2.01 8.33
C ALA A 144 -8.05 -2.79 8.95
N ILE A 145 -8.81 -3.53 8.14
CA ILE A 145 -9.94 -4.35 8.61
C ILE A 145 -9.44 -5.44 9.56
N VAL A 146 -8.33 -6.11 9.25
CA VAL A 146 -7.72 -7.12 10.12
C VAL A 146 -7.26 -6.50 11.45
N ALA A 147 -6.74 -5.27 11.44
CA ALA A 147 -6.39 -4.53 12.66
C ALA A 147 -7.62 -4.25 13.54
N ALA A 148 -8.72 -3.85 12.89
CA ALA A 148 -10.01 -3.62 13.55
C ALA A 148 -10.57 -4.93 14.11
N THR A 149 -10.50 -6.03 13.35
CA THR A 149 -10.92 -7.37 13.82
C THR A 149 -10.08 -7.81 15.01
N HIS A 150 -8.75 -7.69 14.95
CA HIS A 150 -7.85 -8.00 16.06
C HIS A 150 -8.24 -7.23 17.33
N SER A 151 -8.38 -5.90 17.21
CA SER A 151 -8.75 -5.04 18.34
C SER A 151 -10.14 -5.37 18.88
N HIS A 152 -11.07 -5.74 17.99
CA HIS A 152 -12.43 -6.14 18.38
C HIS A 152 -12.42 -7.49 19.11
N LEU A 153 -11.64 -8.47 18.68
CA LEU A 153 -11.50 -9.77 19.34
C LEU A 153 -10.90 -9.67 20.75
N LEU A 154 -10.01 -8.70 20.99
CA LEU A 154 -9.48 -8.45 22.33
C LEU A 154 -10.56 -8.00 23.33
N VAL A 155 -11.58 -7.30 22.85
CA VAL A 155 -12.68 -6.79 23.68
C VAL A 155 -13.87 -7.76 23.70
N TYR A 156 -14.13 -8.43 22.57
CA TYR A 156 -15.25 -9.34 22.36
C TYR A 156 -14.75 -10.69 21.79
N PRO A 157 -14.09 -11.54 22.60
CA PRO A 157 -13.49 -12.80 22.13
C PRO A 157 -14.49 -13.75 21.46
N GLN A 158 -15.76 -13.72 21.85
CA GLN A 158 -16.82 -14.54 21.27
C GLN A 158 -17.04 -14.29 19.76
N PHE A 159 -16.69 -13.09 19.27
CA PHE A 159 -16.80 -12.74 17.85
C PHE A 159 -15.90 -13.63 16.96
N ALA A 160 -14.90 -14.31 17.53
CA ALA A 160 -14.08 -15.30 16.83
C ALA A 160 -14.92 -16.38 16.13
N THR A 161 -16.06 -16.75 16.72
CA THR A 161 -16.97 -17.77 16.17
C THR A 161 -17.74 -17.31 14.94
N GLU A 162 -17.86 -15.99 14.74
CA GLU A 162 -18.56 -15.38 13.61
C GLU A 162 -17.65 -15.13 12.40
N LEU A 163 -16.32 -15.07 12.61
CA LEU A 163 -15.34 -14.78 11.55
C LEU A 163 -15.50 -15.65 10.28
N PRO A 164 -15.80 -16.97 10.37
CA PRO A 164 -15.99 -17.79 9.18
C PRO A 164 -17.11 -17.31 8.25
N ASN A 165 -18.12 -16.59 8.78
CA ASN A 165 -19.25 -16.07 7.99
C ASN A 165 -18.85 -14.89 7.10
N PHE A 166 -17.67 -14.29 7.34
CA PHE A 166 -17.20 -13.11 6.63
C PHE A 166 -16.08 -13.40 5.62
N LYS A 167 -15.83 -14.67 5.32
CA LYS A 167 -14.78 -15.06 4.35
C LYS A 167 -15.04 -14.41 2.99
N GLY A 168 -14.05 -13.69 2.46
CA GLY A 168 -14.18 -12.95 1.20
C GLY A 168 -15.11 -11.72 1.25
N HIS A 169 -15.66 -11.37 2.41
CA HIS A 169 -16.66 -10.30 2.56
C HIS A 169 -16.17 -9.18 3.48
N ALA A 170 -15.09 -8.50 3.08
CA ALA A 170 -14.42 -7.46 3.87
C ALA A 170 -15.35 -6.33 4.37
N GLU A 171 -16.24 -5.82 3.51
CA GLU A 171 -17.16 -4.74 3.91
C GLU A 171 -18.23 -5.19 4.92
N GLN A 172 -18.69 -6.45 4.82
CA GLN A 172 -19.64 -7.01 5.77
C GLN A 172 -18.98 -7.22 7.13
N LEU A 173 -17.73 -7.70 7.16
CA LEU A 173 -16.93 -7.80 8.37
C LEU A 173 -16.75 -6.44 9.06
N LEU A 174 -16.35 -5.43 8.30
CA LEU A 174 -16.21 -4.07 8.82
C LEU A 174 -17.53 -3.54 9.38
N SER A 175 -18.64 -3.76 8.67
CA SER A 175 -19.97 -3.36 9.13
C SER A 175 -20.33 -4.04 10.45
N ALA A 176 -20.12 -5.35 10.56
CA ALA A 176 -20.39 -6.12 11.77
C ALA A 176 -19.59 -5.63 12.99
N ILE A 177 -18.31 -5.29 12.79
CA ILE A 177 -17.47 -4.71 13.86
C ILE A 177 -18.01 -3.34 14.28
N LEU A 178 -18.34 -2.48 13.33
CA LEU A 178 -18.79 -1.11 13.63
C LEU A 178 -20.18 -1.05 14.25
N THR A 179 -21.05 -2.02 14.01
CA THR A 179 -22.39 -2.10 14.64
C THR A 179 -22.36 -2.30 16.15
N TYR A 180 -21.24 -2.75 16.73
CA TYR A 180 -21.09 -2.78 18.20
C TYR A 180 -21.04 -1.39 18.84
N TYR A 181 -20.75 -0.35 18.04
CA TYR A 181 -20.64 1.02 18.51
C TYR A 181 -21.79 1.90 18.00
N LEU A 182 -22.36 1.56 16.84
CA LEU A 182 -23.30 2.39 16.11
C LEU A 182 -24.56 1.60 15.76
N ASP A 183 -25.69 2.01 16.35
CA ASP A 183 -27.00 1.43 16.08
C ASP A 183 -27.70 2.09 14.87
N ASP A 184 -27.28 3.30 14.50
CA ASP A 184 -27.86 4.09 13.41
C ASP A 184 -27.20 3.79 12.05
N THR A 185 -28.00 3.41 11.06
CA THR A 185 -27.53 3.05 9.72
C THR A 185 -26.80 4.19 9.00
N ASN A 186 -27.17 5.45 9.25
CA ASN A 186 -26.49 6.60 8.64
C ASN A 186 -25.12 6.82 9.27
N GLN A 187 -25.01 6.77 10.59
CA GLN A 187 -23.75 6.83 11.32
C GLN A 187 -22.82 5.68 10.94
N LEU A 188 -23.36 4.46 10.75
CA LEU A 188 -22.59 3.32 10.27
C LEU A 188 -22.01 3.58 8.88
N ALA A 189 -22.80 4.09 7.94
CA ALA A 189 -22.32 4.43 6.60
C ALA A 189 -21.24 5.53 6.62
N ILE A 190 -21.39 6.53 7.49
CA ILE A 190 -20.40 7.58 7.74
C ILE A 190 -19.10 6.98 8.27
N ALA A 191 -19.19 6.11 9.28
CA ALA A 191 -18.03 5.47 9.89
C ALA A 191 -17.28 4.56 8.91
N ILE A 192 -18.00 3.78 8.08
CA ILE A 192 -17.39 2.95 7.03
C ILE A 192 -16.64 3.81 6.02
N ALA A 193 -17.25 4.92 5.56
CA ALA A 193 -16.58 5.85 4.66
C ALA A 193 -15.32 6.43 5.29
N PHE A 194 -15.40 6.94 6.53
CA PHE A 194 -14.23 7.50 7.19
C PHE A 194 -13.14 6.47 7.51
N PHE A 195 -13.51 5.23 7.84
CA PHE A 195 -12.56 4.13 8.01
C PHE A 195 -11.77 3.88 6.71
N LYS A 196 -12.45 3.85 5.57
CA LYS A 196 -11.80 3.74 4.25
C LYS A 196 -10.86 4.93 3.99
N THR A 197 -11.28 6.16 4.31
CA THR A 197 -10.39 7.33 4.26
C THR A 197 -9.15 7.14 5.14
N CYS A 198 -9.31 6.68 6.38
CA CYS A 198 -8.18 6.43 7.28
C CYS A 198 -7.21 5.39 6.72
N SER A 199 -7.72 4.30 6.14
CA SER A 199 -6.88 3.28 5.50
C SER A 199 -6.14 3.81 4.26
N PHE A 200 -6.74 4.74 3.52
CA PHE A 200 -6.11 5.38 2.36
C PHE A 200 -5.01 6.37 2.79
N PHE A 201 -5.25 7.16 3.84
CA PHE A 201 -4.27 8.04 4.49
C PHE A 201 -3.57 7.32 5.65
N ASN A 202 -3.04 6.13 5.35
CA ASN A 202 -2.23 5.35 6.28
C ASN A 202 -0.94 6.10 6.68
N ILE A 203 -0.19 5.51 7.61
CA ILE A 203 1.02 6.15 8.16
C ILE A 203 2.08 6.48 7.09
N ASP A 204 2.22 5.63 6.06
CA ASP A 204 3.14 5.86 4.93
C ASP A 204 2.65 6.98 3.99
N ALA A 205 1.33 7.21 3.89
CA ALA A 205 0.73 8.25 3.05
C ALA A 205 0.70 9.64 3.71
N GLY A 206 0.80 9.70 5.04
CA GLY A 206 0.74 10.94 5.83
C GLY A 206 -0.69 11.37 6.18
N TRP A 207 -0.82 12.51 6.88
CA TRP A 207 -2.11 13.05 7.34
C TRP A 207 -2.24 14.54 7.04
N GLN A 208 -2.80 14.88 5.88
CA GLN A 208 -3.09 16.26 5.49
C GLN A 208 -4.58 16.52 5.61
N LEU A 209 -4.98 17.38 6.56
CA LEU A 209 -6.39 17.60 6.92
C LEU A 209 -7.29 17.93 5.72
N ILE A 210 -6.82 18.81 4.83
CA ILE A 210 -7.57 19.21 3.63
C ILE A 210 -7.85 17.98 2.75
N GLU A 211 -6.81 17.20 2.45
CA GLU A 211 -6.91 16.03 1.57
C GLU A 211 -7.79 14.93 2.18
N VAL A 212 -7.68 14.72 3.49
CA VAL A 212 -8.49 13.75 4.25
C VAL A 212 -9.97 14.12 4.18
N VAL A 213 -10.30 15.39 4.44
CA VAL A 213 -11.68 15.89 4.41
C VAL A 213 -12.26 15.83 2.98
N GLU A 214 -11.48 16.21 1.97
CA GLU A 214 -11.89 16.12 0.56
C GLU A 214 -12.11 14.69 0.09
N ASN A 215 -11.22 13.76 0.48
CA ASN A 215 -11.37 12.34 0.17
C ASN A 215 -12.62 11.75 0.83
N PHE A 216 -12.83 12.03 2.12
CA PHE A 216 -14.02 11.59 2.83
C PHE A 216 -15.29 12.08 2.12
N ASN A 217 -15.33 13.35 1.69
CA ASN A 217 -16.46 13.89 0.93
C ASN A 217 -16.70 13.14 -0.39
N LYS A 218 -15.65 12.71 -1.09
CA LYS A 218 -15.75 11.98 -2.35
C LYS A 218 -16.32 10.57 -2.18
N ILE A 219 -16.02 9.90 -1.07
CA ILE A 219 -16.41 8.50 -0.85
C ILE A 219 -17.64 8.34 0.05
N LEU A 220 -18.11 9.43 0.66
CA LEU A 220 -19.33 9.42 1.47
C LEU A 220 -20.55 9.07 0.59
N PRO A 221 -21.34 8.05 0.93
CA PRO A 221 -22.55 7.72 0.19
C PRO A 221 -23.58 8.86 0.23
N SER A 222 -24.22 9.17 -0.90
CA SER A 222 -25.22 10.25 -0.98
C SER A 222 -26.35 10.12 0.04
N LYS A 223 -26.75 8.88 0.38
CA LYS A 223 -27.77 8.57 1.39
C LYS A 223 -27.39 8.97 2.82
N ALA A 224 -26.10 9.11 3.10
CA ALA A 224 -25.57 9.49 4.41
C ALA A 224 -25.32 11.01 4.53
N ASN A 225 -25.52 11.76 3.45
CA ASN A 225 -25.32 13.21 3.41
C ASN A 225 -26.49 13.92 4.14
N SER A 226 -26.28 14.21 5.42
CA SER A 226 -27.24 14.86 6.32
C SER A 226 -26.78 16.25 6.73
N ASP A 227 -27.66 17.04 7.35
CA ASP A 227 -27.29 18.36 7.87
C ASP A 227 -26.22 18.28 8.97
N ASP A 228 -26.16 17.18 9.72
CA ASP A 228 -25.10 16.95 10.71
C ASP A 228 -23.74 16.70 10.04
N VAL A 229 -23.72 16.03 8.88
CA VAL A 229 -22.52 15.89 8.06
C VAL A 229 -22.07 17.24 7.50
N LYS A 230 -23.00 18.08 7.02
CA LYS A 230 -22.65 19.44 6.55
C LYS A 230 -22.03 20.27 7.66
N ARG A 231 -22.61 20.24 8.87
CA ARG A 231 -22.05 20.91 10.06
C ARG A 231 -20.68 20.36 10.44
N TRP A 232 -20.47 19.06 10.27
CA TRP A 232 -19.17 18.45 10.48
C TRP A 232 -18.13 18.98 9.47
N PHE A 233 -18.48 19.08 8.19
CA PHE A 233 -17.61 19.70 7.19
C PHE A 233 -17.30 21.17 7.51
N GLU A 234 -18.30 21.95 7.91
CA GLU A 234 -18.10 23.33 8.35
C GLU A 234 -17.13 23.40 9.54
N THR A 235 -17.28 22.51 10.52
CA THR A 235 -16.39 22.42 11.68
C THR A 235 -14.97 22.05 11.26
N ALA A 236 -14.80 21.06 10.38
CA ALA A 236 -13.50 20.66 9.85
C ALA A 236 -12.83 21.80 9.07
N GLN A 237 -13.59 22.59 8.31
CA GLN A 237 -13.08 23.76 7.60
C GLN A 237 -12.61 24.86 8.56
N LYS A 238 -13.32 25.08 9.67
CA LYS A 238 -12.88 26.00 10.74
C LYS A 238 -11.57 25.52 11.36
N ILE A 239 -11.45 24.23 11.67
CA ILE A 239 -10.21 23.62 12.18
C ILE A 239 -9.05 23.84 11.20
N ILE A 240 -9.25 23.57 9.91
CA ILE A 240 -8.23 23.76 8.86
C ILE A 240 -7.75 25.21 8.80
N LYS A 241 -8.65 26.17 9.07
CA LYS A 241 -8.34 27.61 9.11
C LYS A 241 -7.76 28.08 10.45
N ASN A 242 -7.54 27.18 11.41
CA ASN A 242 -7.13 27.47 12.79
C ASN A 242 -8.10 28.41 13.52
N GLU A 243 -9.39 28.31 13.22
CA GLU A 243 -10.44 29.01 13.97
C GLU A 243 -10.76 28.25 15.27
N ASP A 244 -11.16 29.00 16.30
CA ASP A 244 -11.60 28.41 17.57
C ASP A 244 -12.96 27.73 17.40
N VAL A 245 -13.05 26.47 17.82
CA VAL A 245 -14.25 25.63 17.72
C VAL A 245 -14.44 24.87 19.02
N ASN A 246 -15.65 24.96 19.58
CA ASN A 246 -16.03 24.17 20.73
C ASN A 246 -16.34 22.73 20.30
N LEU A 247 -15.54 21.78 20.76
CA LEU A 247 -15.64 20.37 20.38
C LEU A 247 -16.16 19.54 21.55
N ILE A 248 -17.13 18.68 21.26
CA ILE A 248 -17.78 17.79 22.23
C ILE A 248 -17.54 16.34 21.80
N TYR A 249 -17.05 15.51 22.72
CA TYR A 249 -16.66 14.12 22.46
C TYR A 249 -17.45 13.09 23.28
N SER A 250 -18.67 13.42 23.71
CA SER A 250 -19.55 12.52 24.47
C SER A 250 -20.35 11.57 23.57
N ASP A 251 -21.01 10.57 24.18
CA ASP A 251 -21.78 9.52 23.48
C ASP A 251 -23.26 9.87 23.22
N ASP A 252 -23.73 11.08 23.54
CA ASP A 252 -25.15 11.45 23.45
C ASP A 252 -25.71 11.45 22.02
N LYS A 253 -24.96 11.97 21.03
CA LYS A 253 -25.37 12.06 19.62
C LYS A 253 -24.15 12.09 18.70
N ASN A 254 -24.35 11.69 17.44
CA ASN A 254 -23.36 11.85 16.35
C ASN A 254 -21.98 11.24 16.69
N ILE A 255 -22.01 10.04 17.31
CA ILE A 255 -20.84 9.32 17.81
C ILE A 255 -19.76 9.19 16.73
N ALA A 256 -20.14 8.80 15.49
CA ALA A 256 -19.18 8.64 14.40
C ALA A 256 -18.52 9.99 14.05
N LEU A 257 -19.31 11.03 13.83
CA LEU A 257 -18.81 12.36 13.47
C LEU A 257 -17.89 12.96 14.56
N ARG A 258 -18.19 12.71 15.83
CA ARG A 258 -17.34 13.16 16.95
C ARG A 258 -16.03 12.39 17.04
N ALA A 259 -16.08 11.07 16.86
CA ALA A 259 -14.87 10.24 16.76
C ALA A 259 -14.01 10.67 15.56
N MET A 260 -14.63 11.02 14.42
CA MET A 260 -13.92 11.54 13.25
C MET A 260 -13.19 12.85 13.53
N ILE A 261 -13.81 13.81 14.21
CA ILE A 261 -13.12 15.06 14.61
C ILE A 261 -11.93 14.76 15.54
N LEU A 262 -12.12 13.84 16.50
CA LEU A 262 -11.06 13.48 17.44
C LEU A 262 -9.83 12.94 16.69
N VAL A 263 -10.05 12.08 15.68
CA VAL A 263 -8.99 11.49 14.85
C VAL A 263 -8.40 12.49 13.86
N LEU A 264 -9.20 13.39 13.29
CA LEU A 264 -8.67 14.48 12.45
C LEU A 264 -7.59 15.25 13.20
N LEU A 265 -7.84 15.62 14.46
CA LEU A 265 -6.91 16.37 15.29
C LEU A 265 -5.79 15.52 15.90
N ASN A 266 -6.07 14.23 16.16
CA ASN A 266 -5.17 13.32 16.87
C ASN A 266 -5.06 12.00 16.10
N PRO A 267 -4.30 11.97 14.99
CA PRO A 267 -4.35 10.84 14.08
C PRO A 267 -3.47 9.66 14.54
N GLU A 268 -2.91 9.71 15.76
CA GLU A 268 -2.04 8.69 16.35
C GLU A 268 -2.60 8.17 17.67
N LYS A 269 -2.31 6.89 17.96
CA LYS A 269 -2.97 6.16 19.06
C LYS A 269 -2.62 6.74 20.42
N ASP A 270 -1.36 7.14 20.60
CA ASP A 270 -0.90 7.74 21.86
C ASP A 270 -1.59 9.08 22.14
N ASN A 271 -1.90 9.86 21.10
CA ASN A 271 -2.64 11.12 21.24
C ASN A 271 -4.11 10.85 21.62
N ILE A 272 -4.74 9.84 21.04
CA ILE A 272 -6.10 9.40 21.44
C ILE A 272 -6.12 8.94 22.91
N ASN A 273 -5.12 8.15 23.32
CA ASN A 273 -4.99 7.70 24.71
C ASN A 273 -4.76 8.89 25.67
N ALA A 274 -3.91 9.85 25.30
CA ALA A 274 -3.69 11.06 26.07
C ALA A 274 -4.98 11.89 26.22
N MET A 275 -5.79 11.98 25.15
CA MET A 275 -7.09 12.65 25.19
C MET A 275 -8.07 11.95 26.15
N LYS A 276 -8.03 10.62 26.27
CA LYS A 276 -8.83 9.89 27.27
C LYS A 276 -8.44 10.27 28.71
N VAL A 277 -7.14 10.39 28.99
CA VAL A 277 -6.65 10.81 30.31
C VAL A 277 -7.01 12.27 30.60
N SER A 278 -6.90 13.15 29.61
CA SER A 278 -7.15 14.59 29.75
C SER A 278 -8.64 14.93 29.94
N LEU A 279 -9.51 14.35 29.10
CA LEU A 279 -10.95 14.64 29.11
C LEU A 279 -11.72 13.80 30.13
N GLN A 280 -11.18 12.66 30.55
CA GLN A 280 -11.77 11.75 31.54
C GLN A 280 -13.22 11.40 31.15
N GLU A 281 -14.19 11.70 32.02
CA GLU A 281 -15.62 11.41 31.83
C GLU A 281 -16.25 12.21 30.67
N HIS A 282 -15.60 13.28 30.19
CA HIS A 282 -16.10 14.09 29.07
C HIS A 282 -15.81 13.45 27.70
N LEU A 283 -15.00 12.38 27.66
CA LEU A 283 -14.81 11.56 26.47
C LEU A 283 -15.62 10.28 26.59
N GLY A 284 -16.67 10.18 25.77
CA GLY A 284 -17.54 9.02 25.68
C GLY A 284 -16.79 7.75 25.29
N GLU A 285 -17.22 6.60 25.82
CA GLU A 285 -16.56 5.31 25.58
C GLU A 285 -16.74 4.85 24.14
N LYS A 286 -17.93 5.08 23.54
CA LYS A 286 -18.16 4.72 22.13
C LYS A 286 -17.36 5.62 21.20
N VAL A 287 -17.30 6.94 21.47
CA VAL A 287 -16.46 7.89 20.72
C VAL A 287 -14.98 7.50 20.79
N TYR A 288 -14.47 7.20 21.99
CA TYR A 288 -13.08 6.79 22.20
C TYR A 288 -12.76 5.47 21.49
N SER A 289 -13.62 4.46 21.62
CA SER A 289 -13.41 3.15 21.01
C SER A 289 -13.41 3.23 19.48
N LEU A 290 -14.35 4.01 18.92
CA LEU A 290 -14.45 4.22 17.48
C LEU A 290 -13.26 5.03 16.92
N ALA A 291 -12.79 6.03 17.66
CA ALA A 291 -11.58 6.78 17.30
C ALA A 291 -10.33 5.88 17.28
N ASN A 292 -10.21 4.95 18.24
CA ASN A 292 -9.14 3.96 18.23
C ASN A 292 -9.22 3.01 17.02
N ILE A 293 -10.42 2.62 16.59
CA ILE A 293 -10.60 1.82 15.36
C ILE A 293 -10.14 2.60 14.13
N PHE A 294 -10.49 3.88 14.01
CA PHE A 294 -10.07 4.72 12.90
C PHE A 294 -8.55 4.98 12.87
N VAL A 295 -7.93 5.24 14.02
CA VAL A 295 -6.46 5.35 14.10
C VAL A 295 -5.80 4.01 13.79
N GLY A 296 -6.35 2.90 14.29
CA GLY A 296 -5.91 1.55 13.94
C GLY A 296 -6.02 1.25 12.44
N ALA A 297 -7.00 1.85 11.75
CA ALA A 297 -7.11 1.74 10.29
C ALA A 297 -5.99 2.48 9.55
N ARG A 298 -5.40 3.53 10.14
CA ARG A 298 -4.24 4.22 9.55
C ARG A 298 -2.95 3.42 9.67
N THR A 299 -2.81 2.63 10.73
CA THR A 299 -1.60 1.81 10.93
C THR A 299 -1.75 0.44 10.28
N GLY A 300 -2.94 -0.17 10.37
CA GLY A 300 -3.16 -1.54 9.93
C GLY A 300 -2.57 -2.59 10.87
N TYR A 301 -2.84 -3.86 10.58
CA TYR A 301 -2.37 -5.00 11.38
C TYR A 301 -0.87 -5.21 11.19
N SER A 302 -0.37 -4.90 10.00
CA SER A 302 1.03 -4.99 9.61
C SER A 302 2.00 -4.20 10.50
N TYR A 303 1.52 -3.13 11.15
CA TYR A 303 2.28 -2.30 12.08
C TYR A 303 2.19 -2.72 13.55
N LEU A 304 1.36 -3.72 13.90
CA LEU A 304 1.34 -4.25 15.25
C LEU A 304 2.64 -5.00 15.55
N SER A 305 3.24 -4.70 16.71
CA SER A 305 4.36 -5.47 17.26
C SER A 305 3.96 -6.92 17.57
N VAL A 306 4.96 -7.79 17.71
CA VAL A 306 4.77 -9.18 18.16
C VAL A 306 3.95 -9.23 19.45
N GLU A 307 4.31 -8.39 20.42
CA GLU A 307 3.67 -8.36 21.74
C GLU A 307 2.19 -7.99 21.62
N GLN A 308 1.87 -7.02 20.75
CA GLN A 308 0.48 -6.62 20.49
C GLN A 308 -0.31 -7.73 19.79
N ARG A 309 0.28 -8.42 18.80
CA ARG A 309 -0.37 -9.57 18.12
C ARG A 309 -0.60 -10.74 19.07
N ASN A 310 0.34 -10.99 19.98
CA ASN A 310 0.27 -12.07 20.96
C ASN A 310 -0.70 -11.80 22.12
N MET A 311 -1.35 -10.63 22.16
CA MET A 311 -2.48 -10.41 23.07
C MET A 311 -3.68 -11.32 22.72
N LEU A 312 -3.77 -11.80 21.47
CA LEU A 312 -4.60 -12.94 21.11
C LEU A 312 -3.77 -14.22 21.16
N GLU A 313 -4.16 -15.15 22.05
CA GLU A 313 -3.46 -16.44 22.23
C GLU A 313 -3.52 -17.33 20.99
N ASP A 314 -4.68 -17.42 20.32
CA ASP A 314 -4.86 -18.13 19.06
C ASP A 314 -5.30 -17.15 17.95
N ARG A 315 -4.46 -17.04 16.91
CA ARG A 315 -4.69 -16.19 15.74
C ARG A 315 -5.10 -16.97 14.49
N THR A 316 -5.26 -18.28 14.58
CA THR A 316 -5.49 -19.14 13.41
C THR A 316 -6.71 -18.70 12.60
N GLN A 317 -7.83 -18.43 13.27
CA GLN A 317 -9.06 -17.96 12.59
C GLN A 317 -8.88 -16.57 11.95
N LEU A 318 -8.16 -15.66 12.63
CA LEU A 318 -7.85 -14.33 12.08
C LEU A 318 -6.97 -14.45 10.84
N GLN A 319 -5.96 -15.33 10.85
CA GLN A 319 -5.06 -15.56 9.71
C GLN A 319 -5.77 -16.24 8.54
N LEU A 320 -6.68 -17.17 8.81
CA LEU A 320 -7.56 -17.77 7.80
C LEU A 320 -8.47 -16.72 7.16
N LEU A 321 -9.09 -15.87 7.99
CA LEU A 321 -9.93 -14.77 7.54
C LEU A 321 -9.11 -13.79 6.69
N ASN A 322 -7.95 -13.34 7.20
CA ASN A 322 -7.05 -12.41 6.51
C ASN A 322 -6.79 -12.86 5.07
N ALA A 323 -6.37 -14.12 4.87
CA ALA A 323 -6.16 -14.67 3.53
C ALA A 323 -7.43 -14.69 2.67
N SER A 324 -8.57 -15.04 3.26
CA SER A 324 -9.84 -15.02 2.54
C SER A 324 -10.28 -13.62 2.11
N LEU A 325 -9.84 -12.53 2.76
CA LEU A 325 -10.21 -11.18 2.32
C LEU A 325 -9.55 -10.79 0.99
N TYR A 326 -8.48 -11.49 0.59
CA TYR A 326 -7.77 -11.28 -0.68
C TYR A 326 -8.09 -12.35 -1.73
N ASN A 327 -8.68 -13.47 -1.32
CA ASN A 327 -9.17 -14.49 -2.24
C ASN A 327 -10.68 -14.25 -2.44
N HIS A 328 -11.11 -13.91 -3.64
CA HIS A 328 -12.53 -13.79 -3.93
C HIS A 328 -13.29 -15.06 -3.50
N ALA A 329 -14.45 -14.90 -2.86
CA ALA A 329 -15.28 -16.03 -2.45
C ALA A 329 -15.65 -16.85 -3.70
N SER A 330 -15.10 -18.07 -3.78
CA SER A 330 -15.44 -19.05 -4.81
C SER A 330 -16.79 -19.67 -4.46
N ASP A 331 -17.87 -18.95 -4.74
CA ASP A 331 -19.19 -19.53 -4.98
C ASP A 331 -19.56 -19.20 -6.43
N GLU A 332 -19.20 -20.09 -7.37
CA GLU A 332 -20.00 -20.39 -8.57
C GLU A 332 -19.37 -21.54 -9.37
N LEU A 333 -20.02 -22.70 -9.31
CA LEU A 333 -19.96 -23.73 -10.34
C LEU A 333 -21.03 -23.37 -11.39
N THR A 334 -20.69 -22.54 -12.37
CA THR A 334 -21.41 -22.50 -13.65
C THR A 334 -20.45 -22.12 -14.76
N SER A 335 -20.27 -23.07 -15.67
CA SER A 335 -19.84 -22.85 -17.03
C SER A 335 -20.71 -21.80 -17.72
N GLU A 336 -20.09 -20.66 -18.06
CA GLU A 336 -20.34 -19.72 -19.19
C GLU A 336 -21.77 -19.16 -19.42
N PRO A 337 -21.93 -17.88 -19.86
CA PRO A 337 -21.09 -17.25 -20.88
C PRO A 337 -20.54 -15.88 -20.49
N VAL A 338 -19.52 -15.48 -21.25
CA VAL A 338 -19.09 -14.09 -21.44
C VAL A 338 -20.33 -13.25 -21.81
N GLU A 339 -20.88 -12.52 -20.84
CA GLU A 339 -21.74 -11.38 -21.12
C GLU A 339 -20.86 -10.25 -21.63
N GLN A 340 -20.84 -10.20 -22.97
CA GLN A 340 -20.78 -9.03 -23.82
C GLN A 340 -20.80 -7.72 -23.03
N ILE A 341 -19.61 -7.12 -22.94
CA ILE A 341 -19.44 -5.67 -22.86
C ILE A 341 -20.43 -5.06 -23.88
N PRO A 342 -21.25 -4.07 -23.49
CA PRO A 342 -22.19 -3.45 -24.41
C PRO A 342 -21.45 -3.10 -25.68
N THR A 343 -21.98 -3.54 -26.82
CA THR A 343 -21.57 -3.10 -28.14
C THR A 343 -21.44 -1.58 -28.07
N GLN A 344 -20.20 -1.09 -27.92
CA GLN A 344 -19.90 0.25 -28.35
C GLN A 344 -20.29 0.23 -29.81
N GLU A 345 -21.31 1.02 -30.12
CA GLU A 345 -21.54 1.54 -31.44
C GLU A 345 -20.17 1.77 -32.09
N GLN A 346 -20.08 1.44 -33.37
CA GLN A 346 -18.97 1.85 -34.22
C GLN A 346 -18.85 3.38 -34.16
N ILE A 347 -18.18 3.87 -33.13
CA ILE A 347 -17.56 5.16 -33.11
C ILE A 347 -16.30 4.93 -33.92
N SER A 348 -16.29 5.58 -35.07
CA SER A 348 -15.15 5.88 -35.91
C SER A 348 -13.84 5.94 -35.11
N PRO A 349 -12.69 5.55 -35.66
CA PRO A 349 -11.41 5.76 -35.00
C PRO A 349 -11.32 7.25 -34.63
N ASP A 350 -11.37 7.54 -33.34
CA ASP A 350 -11.13 8.89 -32.85
C ASP A 350 -9.62 9.10 -33.01
N GLU A 351 -9.25 9.81 -34.06
CA GLU A 351 -7.88 10.07 -34.51
C GLU A 351 -7.05 10.90 -33.49
N ASN A 352 -7.58 11.17 -32.30
CA ASN A 352 -7.01 12.08 -31.31
C ASN A 352 -6.75 11.44 -29.94
N LYS A 353 -6.25 10.20 -29.90
CA LYS A 353 -5.69 9.67 -28.64
C LYS A 353 -4.35 10.37 -28.37
N PHE A 354 -4.26 11.12 -27.27
CA PHE A 354 -3.03 11.80 -26.86
C PHE A 354 -1.90 10.77 -26.70
N ILE A 355 -0.83 10.93 -27.50
CA ILE A 355 0.36 10.10 -27.47
C ILE A 355 1.54 11.04 -27.24
N LEU A 356 2.19 10.92 -26.08
CA LEU A 356 3.30 11.78 -25.66
C LEU A 356 4.40 11.92 -26.72
N ASP A 357 4.72 10.83 -27.43
CA ASP A 357 5.77 10.76 -28.45
C ASP A 357 5.43 11.53 -29.74
N GLN A 358 4.17 11.91 -29.92
CA GLN A 358 3.66 12.60 -31.11
C GLN A 358 3.44 14.11 -30.86
N GLU A 359 3.72 14.59 -29.65
CA GLU A 359 3.48 15.97 -29.27
C GLU A 359 4.57 16.93 -29.80
N PRO A 360 4.22 17.98 -30.56
CA PRO A 360 5.19 18.84 -31.23
C PRO A 360 6.01 19.72 -30.27
N TRP A 361 5.57 19.84 -29.02
CA TRP A 361 6.27 20.59 -27.97
C TRP A 361 7.25 19.72 -27.17
N LEU A 362 7.36 18.41 -27.49
CA LEU A 362 8.38 17.52 -26.97
C LEU A 362 9.33 17.09 -28.09
N LYS A 363 10.62 17.04 -27.76
CA LYS A 363 11.66 16.51 -28.63
C LYS A 363 12.22 15.25 -27.99
N SER A 364 12.03 14.09 -28.63
CA SER A 364 12.68 12.85 -28.18
C SER A 364 14.20 12.94 -28.36
N VAL A 365 14.94 12.71 -27.29
CA VAL A 365 16.42 12.66 -27.29
C VAL A 365 16.90 11.21 -27.34
N SER A 366 16.17 10.33 -26.68
CA SER A 366 16.36 8.87 -26.71
C SER A 366 15.03 8.19 -26.30
N PRO A 367 14.89 6.87 -26.46
CA PRO A 367 13.65 6.17 -26.10
C PRO A 367 13.24 6.47 -24.65
N GLY A 368 12.06 7.07 -24.47
CA GLY A 368 11.53 7.44 -23.16
C GLY A 368 12.16 8.68 -22.51
N ILE A 369 12.98 9.46 -23.23
CA ILE A 369 13.55 10.73 -22.73
C ILE A 369 13.23 11.86 -23.70
N PHE A 370 12.62 12.92 -23.18
CA PHE A 370 12.11 14.05 -23.94
C PHE A 370 12.65 15.37 -23.39
N GLU A 371 12.92 16.31 -24.28
CA GLU A 371 13.17 17.72 -23.96
C GLU A 371 11.95 18.55 -24.34
N LEU A 372 11.56 19.51 -23.49
CA LEU A 372 10.50 20.45 -23.84
C LEU A 372 11.03 21.52 -24.79
N CYS A 373 10.37 21.66 -25.93
CA CYS A 373 10.65 22.73 -26.89
C CYS A 373 10.47 24.11 -26.21
N ALA A 374 11.38 25.03 -26.49
CA ALA A 374 11.41 26.41 -25.95
C ALA A 374 11.71 26.57 -24.45
N VAL A 375 12.00 25.50 -23.71
CA VAL A 375 12.54 25.57 -22.35
C VAL A 375 14.01 25.15 -22.37
N LYS A 376 14.89 25.92 -21.72
CA LYS A 376 16.30 25.53 -21.57
C LYS A 376 16.68 25.44 -20.11
N PRO A 377 17.48 24.44 -19.72
CA PRO A 377 18.06 24.40 -18.39
C PRO A 377 19.05 25.55 -18.20
N MET A 378 19.10 26.07 -16.99
CA MET A 378 20.21 26.93 -16.55
C MET A 378 21.48 26.10 -16.35
N ALA A 379 22.65 26.74 -16.40
CA ALA A 379 23.93 26.02 -16.39
C ALA A 379 24.12 25.10 -15.16
N GLY A 380 24.12 23.79 -15.40
CA GLY A 380 24.23 22.74 -14.38
C GLY A 380 22.92 22.05 -14.01
N PHE A 381 21.83 22.36 -14.71
CA PHE A 381 20.57 21.63 -14.66
C PHE A 381 20.35 20.87 -15.99
N ASP A 382 19.47 19.89 -15.98
CA ASP A 382 19.24 18.97 -17.09
C ASP A 382 17.88 19.19 -17.77
N LEU A 383 16.79 19.20 -17.00
CA LEU A 383 15.40 19.38 -17.46
C LEU A 383 14.93 18.34 -18.50
N SER A 384 15.44 17.11 -18.47
CA SER A 384 14.90 16.02 -19.28
C SER A 384 13.66 15.41 -18.64
N LEU A 385 12.60 15.25 -19.42
CA LEU A 385 11.40 14.53 -19.04
C LEU A 385 11.60 13.03 -19.37
N GLU A 386 11.61 12.20 -18.35
CA GLU A 386 11.76 10.74 -18.46
C GLU A 386 10.38 10.08 -18.33
N TYR A 387 10.00 9.28 -19.32
CA TYR A 387 8.77 8.50 -19.34
C TYR A 387 9.06 7.04 -19.68
N LYS A 388 8.69 6.16 -18.77
CA LYS A 388 8.61 4.72 -18.97
C LYS A 388 7.15 4.30 -18.77
N PRO A 389 6.47 3.78 -19.82
CA PRO A 389 5.07 3.39 -19.73
C PRO A 389 4.80 2.54 -18.49
N GLU A 390 3.74 2.91 -17.76
CA GLU A 390 3.23 2.17 -16.59
C GLU A 390 4.19 2.08 -15.39
N SER A 391 5.36 2.72 -15.46
CA SER A 391 6.43 2.53 -14.47
C SER A 391 7.00 3.83 -13.92
N PHE A 392 7.26 4.83 -14.76
CA PHE A 392 7.94 6.04 -14.33
C PHE A 392 7.57 7.25 -15.19
N PHE A 393 7.26 8.37 -14.55
CA PHE A 393 7.13 9.64 -15.24
C PHE A 393 7.70 10.74 -14.34
N ALA A 394 8.80 11.36 -14.76
CA ALA A 394 9.48 12.34 -13.93
C ALA A 394 10.28 13.34 -14.76
N TRP A 395 10.50 14.51 -14.21
CA TRP A 395 11.31 15.56 -14.80
C TRP A 395 12.63 15.69 -14.05
N ARG A 396 13.73 15.31 -14.69
CA ARG A 396 15.07 15.38 -14.11
C ARG A 396 15.53 16.82 -14.04
N LEU A 397 15.78 17.33 -12.84
CA LEU A 397 16.35 18.67 -12.62
C LEU A 397 17.87 18.64 -12.63
N ILE A 398 18.47 17.65 -11.96
CA ILE A 398 19.92 17.46 -11.87
C ILE A 398 20.21 15.99 -12.14
N ASP A 399 21.07 15.71 -13.12
CA ASP A 399 21.65 14.38 -13.33
C ASP A 399 22.83 14.18 -12.37
N ALA A 400 22.74 13.17 -11.50
CA ALA A 400 23.83 12.84 -10.57
C ALA A 400 25.13 12.44 -11.28
N ASN A 401 25.01 11.87 -12.49
CA ASN A 401 26.14 11.44 -13.31
C ASN A 401 26.59 12.53 -14.32
N GLY A 402 25.92 13.68 -14.31
CA GLY A 402 26.26 14.81 -15.15
C GLY A 402 27.54 15.52 -14.71
N THR A 403 28.06 16.39 -15.58
CA THR A 403 29.35 17.09 -15.38
C THR A 403 29.47 17.93 -14.09
N LYS A 404 28.34 18.33 -13.49
CA LYS A 404 28.30 19.04 -12.20
C LYS A 404 27.71 18.21 -11.06
N GLY A 405 27.17 17.03 -11.35
CA GLY A 405 26.48 16.15 -10.40
C GLY A 405 25.52 16.88 -9.44
N MET A 406 25.42 16.35 -8.21
CA MET A 406 24.57 16.90 -7.15
C MET A 406 25.13 18.16 -6.47
N GLU A 407 26.25 18.73 -6.92
CA GLU A 407 26.90 19.88 -6.27
C GLU A 407 26.01 21.12 -6.19
N LYS A 408 25.06 21.25 -7.12
CA LYS A 408 24.07 22.34 -7.19
C LYS A 408 23.03 22.26 -6.07
N LEU A 409 22.74 21.07 -5.53
CA LEU A 409 21.75 20.88 -4.46
C LEU A 409 22.35 21.27 -3.10
N LYS A 410 22.51 22.58 -2.87
CA LYS A 410 23.01 23.12 -1.59
C LYS A 410 22.30 24.43 -1.23
N GLY A 411 22.20 24.70 0.07
CA GLY A 411 21.77 25.99 0.63
C GLY A 411 20.43 26.49 0.07
N GLN A 412 20.46 27.67 -0.58
CA GLN A 412 19.27 28.38 -1.06
C GLN A 412 18.45 27.59 -2.09
N LEU A 413 19.08 26.75 -2.92
CA LEU A 413 18.34 25.97 -3.92
C LEU A 413 17.44 24.92 -3.24
N ALA A 414 17.94 24.22 -2.23
CA ALA A 414 17.15 23.24 -1.48
C ALA A 414 15.96 23.91 -0.77
N LEU A 415 16.19 25.09 -0.17
CA LEU A 415 15.11 25.88 0.44
C LEU A 415 14.07 26.33 -0.60
N ASN A 416 14.51 26.81 -1.76
CA ASN A 416 13.61 27.21 -2.84
C ASN A 416 12.78 26.03 -3.37
N LEU A 417 13.40 24.85 -3.51
CA LEU A 417 12.72 23.63 -3.93
C LEU A 417 11.66 23.20 -2.90
N LEU A 418 11.97 23.24 -1.60
CA LEU A 418 11.00 23.00 -0.53
C LEU A 418 9.84 24.01 -0.55
N LEU A 419 10.13 25.28 -0.85
CA LEU A 419 9.10 26.32 -0.94
C LEU A 419 8.17 26.13 -2.14
N ILE A 420 8.68 25.67 -3.29
CA ILE A 420 7.82 25.38 -4.44
C ILE A 420 7.08 24.04 -4.29
N GLN A 421 7.60 23.08 -3.53
CA GLN A 421 6.93 21.78 -3.29
C GLN A 421 5.49 21.94 -2.81
N GLY A 422 5.22 22.92 -1.93
CA GLY A 422 3.87 23.22 -1.44
C GLY A 422 2.94 23.89 -2.45
N LYS A 423 3.45 24.29 -3.62
CA LYS A 423 2.69 24.91 -4.72
C LYS A 423 2.47 23.96 -5.89
N LEU A 424 3.19 22.82 -5.93
CA LEU A 424 3.09 21.87 -7.01
C LEU A 424 1.73 21.15 -6.98
N PRO A 425 1.17 20.77 -8.15
CA PRO A 425 -0.08 20.03 -8.20
C PRO A 425 -0.01 18.68 -7.46
N ALA A 426 -1.19 18.18 -7.05
CA ALA A 426 -1.29 16.92 -6.33
C ALA A 426 -0.58 15.76 -7.05
N GLY A 427 0.19 14.97 -6.30
CA GLY A 427 0.95 13.83 -6.83
C GLY A 427 2.29 14.20 -7.49
N VAL A 428 2.64 15.49 -7.56
CA VAL A 428 3.95 15.95 -8.02
C VAL A 428 4.90 16.12 -6.84
N ARG A 429 6.08 15.50 -6.88
CA ARG A 429 7.05 15.55 -5.77
C ARG A 429 8.46 15.85 -6.24
N ILE A 430 9.19 16.65 -5.48
CA ILE A 430 10.62 16.89 -5.67
C ILE A 430 11.37 15.86 -4.82
N GLU A 431 12.09 14.98 -5.48
CA GLU A 431 12.72 13.83 -4.85
C GLU A 431 14.17 13.68 -5.31
N VAL A 432 15.04 13.27 -4.39
CA VAL A 432 16.38 12.80 -4.73
C VAL A 432 16.28 11.30 -4.92
N ILE A 433 16.46 10.85 -6.17
CA ILE A 433 16.52 9.42 -6.51
C ILE A 433 17.97 8.99 -6.43
N GLN A 434 18.25 8.06 -5.53
CA GLN A 434 19.60 7.55 -5.26
C GLN A 434 20.27 7.11 -6.57
N ASP A 435 21.51 7.57 -6.78
CA ASP A 435 22.36 7.31 -7.95
C ASP A 435 21.83 7.81 -9.32
N ARG A 436 20.71 8.56 -9.34
CA ARG A 436 20.14 9.16 -10.55
C ARG A 436 20.11 10.69 -10.52
N GLY A 437 19.82 11.27 -9.36
CA GLY A 437 19.88 12.72 -9.15
C GLY A 437 18.61 13.33 -8.59
N LEU A 438 18.38 14.61 -8.88
CA LEU A 438 17.22 15.37 -8.40
C LEU A 438 16.13 15.38 -9.47
N TYR A 439 14.92 14.98 -9.09
CA TYR A 439 13.77 14.86 -9.97
C TYR A 439 12.55 15.60 -9.42
N ILE A 440 11.66 15.97 -10.33
CA ILE A 440 10.24 16.20 -10.05
C ILE A 440 9.50 14.97 -10.55
N THR A 441 9.07 14.07 -9.67
CA THR A 441 8.21 12.95 -10.03
C THR A 441 6.80 13.44 -10.34
N LEU A 442 6.21 12.91 -11.41
CA LEU A 442 4.93 13.32 -11.97
C LEU A 442 3.95 12.13 -11.92
N PRO A 443 2.65 12.36 -11.74
CA PRO A 443 1.65 11.30 -11.83
C PRO A 443 1.68 10.61 -13.20
N LEU A 444 1.78 9.27 -13.21
CA LEU A 444 1.80 8.47 -14.45
C LEU A 444 0.59 8.72 -15.36
N VAL A 445 -0.56 9.03 -14.78
CA VAL A 445 -1.79 9.35 -15.51
C VAL A 445 -1.64 10.60 -16.39
N TRP A 446 -0.80 11.56 -16.00
CA TRP A 446 -0.57 12.78 -16.76
C TRP A 446 0.06 12.51 -18.13
N ALA A 447 0.83 11.43 -18.29
CA ALA A 447 1.40 11.05 -19.58
C ALA A 447 0.35 10.65 -20.64
N LYS A 448 -0.92 10.49 -20.24
CA LYS A 448 -2.06 10.14 -21.09
C LYS A 448 -3.10 11.27 -21.22
N GLU A 449 -2.84 12.42 -20.60
CA GLU A 449 -3.79 13.53 -20.53
C GLU A 449 -3.45 14.65 -21.52
N ALA A 450 -4.45 15.10 -22.28
CA ALA A 450 -4.27 16.15 -23.29
C ALA A 450 -3.87 17.52 -22.71
N ASP A 451 -4.11 17.76 -21.41
CA ASP A 451 -3.73 18.99 -20.71
C ASP A 451 -2.34 18.94 -20.05
N LEU A 452 -1.56 17.88 -20.28
CA LEU A 452 -0.21 17.70 -19.73
C LEU A 452 0.67 18.93 -19.95
N LYS A 453 0.63 19.51 -21.16
CA LYS A 453 1.42 20.70 -21.50
C LYS A 453 1.13 21.87 -20.55
N ASN A 454 -0.13 22.09 -20.21
CA ASN A 454 -0.53 23.17 -19.29
C ASN A 454 -0.05 22.87 -17.87
N LYS A 455 -0.15 21.62 -17.42
CA LYS A 455 0.34 21.16 -16.12
C LYS A 455 1.85 21.34 -15.98
N LEU A 456 2.61 20.97 -17.00
CA LEU A 456 4.06 21.20 -17.04
C LEU A 456 4.41 22.68 -17.09
N GLN A 457 3.61 23.51 -17.77
CA GLN A 457 3.84 24.96 -17.83
C GLN A 457 3.75 25.65 -16.46
N TYR A 458 2.83 25.24 -15.59
CA TYR A 458 2.77 25.75 -14.21
C TYR A 458 4.07 25.45 -13.44
N ILE A 459 4.59 24.23 -13.58
CA ILE A 459 5.85 23.82 -12.94
C ILE A 459 7.03 24.62 -13.52
N ILE A 460 7.05 24.85 -14.83
CA ILE A 460 8.10 25.64 -15.50
C ILE A 460 8.18 27.05 -14.93
N ASP A 461 7.04 27.72 -14.73
CA ASP A 461 7.05 29.11 -14.28
C ASP A 461 7.65 29.22 -12.85
N ASP A 462 7.40 28.25 -11.98
CA ASP A 462 8.07 28.14 -10.68
C ASP A 462 9.57 27.84 -10.82
N LEU A 463 9.96 26.93 -11.72
CA LEU A 463 11.36 26.61 -11.99
C LEU A 463 12.15 27.79 -12.57
N ILE A 464 11.51 28.65 -13.36
CA ILE A 464 12.10 29.90 -13.86
C ILE A 464 12.31 30.88 -12.70
N ALA A 465 11.32 31.03 -11.81
CA ALA A 465 11.40 31.94 -10.66
C ALA A 465 12.61 31.61 -9.75
N ILE A 466 12.96 30.33 -9.63
CA ILE A 466 14.10 29.87 -8.83
C ILE A 466 15.39 29.65 -9.65
N LYS A 467 15.42 30.11 -10.90
CA LYS A 467 16.59 30.08 -11.82
C LYS A 467 17.10 28.68 -12.15
N ILE A 468 16.20 27.69 -12.25
CA ILE A 468 16.49 26.35 -12.76
C ILE A 468 16.25 26.27 -14.27
N ALA A 469 15.21 26.94 -14.76
CA ALA A 469 14.83 27.00 -16.17
C ALA A 469 14.86 28.43 -16.72
N GLN A 470 14.90 28.58 -18.04
CA GLN A 470 14.70 29.84 -18.74
C GLN A 470 13.90 29.62 -20.04
N LYS A 471 13.03 30.58 -20.38
CA LYS A 471 12.33 30.59 -21.68
C LYS A 471 13.35 30.90 -22.79
N SER A 472 13.39 30.06 -23.82
CA SER A 472 14.23 30.28 -24.99
C SER A 472 13.63 31.42 -25.84
N SER A 473 14.45 32.39 -26.22
CA SER A 473 14.07 33.50 -27.11
C SER A 473 13.90 33.10 -28.59
N LYS A 474 14.00 31.81 -28.92
CA LYS A 474 13.74 31.28 -30.26
C LYS A 474 12.44 30.49 -30.28
N LEU A 475 11.34 31.18 -30.58
CA LEU A 475 10.16 30.60 -31.21
C LEU A 475 10.29 30.85 -32.71
N VAL A 476 10.64 29.81 -33.47
CA VAL A 476 10.43 29.71 -34.92
C VAL A 476 10.26 28.22 -35.22
N VAL A 477 9.27 27.67 -35.91
CA VAL A 477 7.98 28.06 -36.50
C VAL A 477 7.34 26.71 -36.92
N ASN A 478 6.00 26.66 -36.90
CA ASN A 478 5.09 25.66 -37.50
C ASN A 478 5.04 24.25 -36.92
#